data_AF-A0A1Z9BY46-F1
#
_entry.id   AF-A0A1Z9BY46-F1
#
_cell.length_a   1.000
_cell.length_b   1.000
_cell.length_c   1.000
_cell.angle_alpha   90.00
_cell.angle_beta   90.00
_cell.angle_gamma   90.00
#
_symmetry.space_group_name_H-M   'P 1'
#
loop_
_entity.id
_entity.type
_entity.pdbx_description
1 polymer ?
#
loop_
_entity_poly.entity_id
_entity_poly.type
_entity_poly.pdbx_seq_one_letter_code
_entity_poly.pdbx_strand_id
1 'polypeptide(L)'
;MYSFLFDVTSRTNIFENVLSIIQKTLQRSKLKLSKRLVYILNKLQSFPDAIVQHGFVFYSMSHNIDVKNYVICHYEAGPKRDTIQDFITNHIEVKTKELLNGGFRSFTEYVENIRYNLIIQLGV
;
A
#
# COMPACT_ATOMS: atom_id res chain seq x y z
N MET A 1 -20.10 -9.45 -3.02
CA MET A 1 -20.44 -8.02 -3.13
C MET A 1 -20.24 -7.49 -1.71
N TYR A 2 -19.06 -7.05 -1.27
CA TYR A 2 -18.17 -5.99 -1.74
C TYR A 2 -16.70 -6.37 -1.44
N SER A 3 -15.79 -6.15 -2.39
CA SER A 3 -14.37 -6.53 -2.29
C SER A 3 -13.49 -5.42 -2.85
N PHE A 4 -13.83 -4.18 -2.56
CA PHE A 4 -13.08 -3.04 -3.06
C PHE A 4 -11.71 -2.96 -2.39
N LEU A 5 -10.76 -2.29 -3.04
CA LEU A 5 -9.38 -2.16 -2.56
C LEU A 5 -9.33 -1.73 -1.09
N PHE A 6 -10.29 -0.91 -0.63
CA PHE A 6 -10.42 -0.48 0.76
C PHE A 6 -10.64 -1.63 1.76
N ASP A 7 -11.52 -2.58 1.44
CA ASP A 7 -11.78 -3.79 2.27
C ASP A 7 -10.63 -4.79 2.19
N VAL A 8 -9.76 -4.67 1.19
CA VAL A 8 -8.55 -5.49 1.05
C VAL A 8 -7.43 -4.83 1.85
N THR A 9 -7.13 -3.55 1.63
CA THR A 9 -6.03 -2.83 2.26
C THR A 9 -6.23 -2.56 3.75
N SER A 10 -7.47 -2.63 4.25
CA SER A 10 -7.79 -2.49 5.68
C SER A 10 -7.70 -3.77 6.50
N ARG A 11 -7.60 -4.94 5.84
CA ARG A 11 -7.41 -6.19 6.57
C ARG A 11 -5.97 -6.29 7.04
N THR A 12 -5.82 -6.61 8.32
CA THR A 12 -4.51 -6.85 8.96
C THR A 12 -3.66 -7.87 8.19
N ASN A 13 -4.30 -8.88 7.59
CA ASN A 13 -3.60 -9.90 6.80
C ASN A 13 -2.96 -9.34 5.52
N ILE A 14 -3.50 -8.28 4.90
CA ILE A 14 -2.89 -7.66 3.72
C ILE A 14 -1.66 -6.87 4.13
N PHE A 15 -1.74 -6.10 5.22
CA PHE A 15 -0.58 -5.41 5.77
C PHE A 15 0.56 -6.38 6.10
N GLU A 16 0.27 -7.47 6.81
CA GLU A 16 1.27 -8.49 7.17
C GLU A 16 1.91 -9.13 5.93
N ASN A 17 1.11 -9.46 4.92
CA ASN A 17 1.61 -10.03 3.67
C ASN A 17 2.48 -9.04 2.88
N VAL A 18 2.06 -7.78 2.77
CA VAL A 18 2.85 -6.72 2.13
C VAL A 18 4.18 -6.51 2.88
N LEU A 19 4.14 -6.44 4.21
CA LEU A 19 5.35 -6.33 5.02
C LEU A 19 6.29 -7.54 4.82
N SER A 20 5.73 -8.75 4.73
CA SER A 20 6.50 -9.96 4.40
C SER A 20 7.14 -9.90 3.01
N ILE A 21 6.42 -9.43 1.99
CA ILE A 21 6.96 -9.25 0.64
C ILE A 21 8.13 -8.25 0.65
N ILE A 22 7.98 -7.12 1.35
CA ILE A 22 9.05 -6.12 1.47
C ILE A 22 10.27 -6.70 2.22
N GLN A 23 10.07 -7.39 3.34
CA GLN A 23 11.15 -8.03 4.08
C GLN A 23 11.90 -9.06 3.21
N LYS A 24 11.18 -9.90 2.46
CA LYS A 24 11.77 -10.87 1.52
C LYS A 24 12.52 -10.17 0.39
N THR A 25 11.97 -9.08 -0.15
CA THR A 25 12.63 -8.28 -1.19
C THR A 25 13.96 -7.71 -0.68
N LEU A 26 13.97 -7.17 0.53
CA LEU A 26 15.16 -6.63 1.19
C LEU A 26 16.19 -7.70 1.55
N GLN A 27 15.75 -8.92 1.91
CA GLN A 27 16.66 -10.04 2.14
C GLN A 27 17.30 -10.51 0.83
N ARG A 28 16.53 -10.56 -0.27
CA ARG A 28 17.01 -10.97 -1.60
C ARG A 28 18.02 -10.00 -2.19
N SER A 29 17.92 -8.70 -1.88
CA SER A 29 18.85 -7.70 -2.40
C SER A 29 20.27 -7.82 -1.84
N LYS A 30 20.53 -8.74 -0.90
CA LYS A 30 21.83 -8.96 -0.21
C LYS A 30 22.41 -7.68 0.42
N LEU A 31 21.59 -6.65 0.61
CA LEU A 31 22.00 -5.41 1.24
C LEU A 31 22.05 -5.59 2.76
N LYS A 32 23.14 -5.13 3.39
CA LYS A 32 23.22 -5.08 4.85
C LYS A 32 22.28 -3.99 5.35
N LEU A 33 21.08 -4.39 5.77
CA LEU A 33 20.09 -3.46 6.33
C LEU A 33 20.64 -2.78 7.59
N SER A 34 20.38 -1.49 7.74
CA SER A 34 20.75 -0.77 8.95
C SER A 34 19.97 -1.30 10.15
N LYS A 35 20.58 -1.30 11.35
CA LYS A 35 19.89 -1.70 12.59
C LYS A 35 18.59 -0.91 12.81
N ARG A 36 18.59 0.37 12.44
CA ARG A 36 17.42 1.25 12.50
C ARG A 36 16.28 0.77 11.59
N LEU A 37 16.60 0.41 10.35
CA LEU A 37 15.61 -0.11 9.41
C LEU A 37 15.01 -1.44 9.89
N VAL A 38 15.85 -2.36 10.37
CA VAL A 38 15.39 -3.64 10.94
C VAL A 38 14.47 -3.41 12.14
N TYR A 39 14.84 -2.50 13.04
CA TYR A 39 14.00 -2.14 14.19
C TYR A 39 12.65 -1.57 13.76
N ILE A 40 12.63 -0.66 12.76
CA ILE A 40 11.37 -0.09 12.24
C ILE A 40 10.50 -1.17 11.61
N LEU A 41 11.06 -2.06 10.79
CA LEU A 41 10.32 -3.15 10.15
C LEU A 41 9.71 -4.12 11.17
N ASN A 42 10.43 -4.42 12.26
CA ASN A 42 9.90 -5.25 13.34
C ASN A 42 8.81 -4.51 14.13
N LYS A 43 9.01 -3.21 14.41
CA LYS A 43 8.01 -2.40 15.13
C LYS A 43 6.70 -2.29 14.35
N LEU A 44 6.77 -2.23 13.01
CA LEU A 44 5.60 -2.19 12.15
C LEU A 44 4.71 -3.43 12.30
N GLN A 45 5.27 -4.62 12.58
CA GLN A 45 4.48 -5.85 12.80
C GLN A 45 3.53 -5.74 14.00
N SER A 46 3.92 -5.00 15.03
CA SER A 46 3.14 -4.83 16.26
C SER A 46 2.44 -3.47 16.34
N PHE A 47 2.39 -2.69 15.25
CA PHE A 47 1.86 -1.33 15.28
C PHE A 47 0.36 -1.31 14.96
N PRO A 48 -0.53 -0.94 15.90
CA PRO A 48 -1.98 -1.07 15.72
C PRO A 48 -2.63 0.10 14.95
N ASP A 49 -1.85 1.04 14.43
CA ASP A 49 -2.37 2.24 13.77
C ASP A 49 -2.73 1.98 12.29
N ALA A 50 -4.03 2.02 12.00
CA ALA A 50 -4.56 1.80 10.66
C ALA A 50 -4.06 2.82 9.62
N ILE A 51 -3.78 4.08 10.01
CA ILE A 51 -3.25 5.10 9.10
C ILE A 51 -1.85 4.70 8.65
N VAL A 52 -1.00 4.28 9.59
CA VAL A 52 0.37 3.83 9.29
C VAL A 52 0.36 2.58 8.42
N GLN A 53 -0.51 1.61 8.74
CA GLN A 53 -0.63 0.38 7.96
C GLN A 53 -1.09 0.66 6.52
N HIS A 54 -2.14 1.46 6.33
CA HIS A 54 -2.63 1.84 5.01
C HIS A 54 -1.59 2.61 4.21
N GLY A 55 -0.98 3.63 4.81
CA GLY A 55 0.00 4.43 4.11
C GLY A 55 1.24 3.63 3.73
N PHE A 56 1.66 2.66 4.56
CA PHE A 56 2.71 1.70 4.20
C PHE A 56 2.32 0.85 2.99
N VAL A 57 1.09 0.33 2.96
CA VAL A 57 0.59 -0.47 1.82
C VAL A 57 0.50 0.37 0.54
N PHE A 58 -0.06 1.59 0.60
CA PHE A 58 -0.13 2.51 -0.54
C PHE A 58 1.25 2.87 -1.08
N TYR A 59 2.17 3.22 -0.17
CA TYR A 59 3.55 3.53 -0.53
C TYR A 59 4.24 2.32 -1.18
N SER A 60 4.06 1.13 -0.61
CA SER A 60 4.65 -0.11 -1.11
C SER A 60 4.11 -0.50 -2.49
N MET A 61 2.81 -0.33 -2.75
CA MET A 61 2.23 -0.55 -4.08
C MET A 61 2.87 0.35 -5.14
N SER A 62 3.17 1.60 -4.79
CA SER A 62 3.78 2.55 -5.73
C SER A 62 5.26 2.26 -6.03
N HIS A 63 5.98 1.56 -5.15
CA HIS A 63 7.44 1.42 -5.24
C HIS A 63 7.94 -0.03 -5.34
N ASN A 64 7.07 -1.02 -5.15
CA ASN A 64 7.43 -2.42 -5.22
C ASN A 64 6.46 -3.18 -6.14
N ILE A 65 6.99 -3.68 -7.26
CA ILE A 65 6.20 -4.38 -8.28
C ILE A 65 5.59 -5.69 -7.75
N ASP A 66 6.27 -6.40 -6.84
CA ASP A 66 5.74 -7.63 -6.24
C ASP A 66 4.53 -7.32 -5.36
N VAL A 67 4.54 -6.19 -4.64
CA VAL A 67 3.39 -5.71 -3.85
C VAL A 67 2.24 -5.28 -4.77
N LYS A 68 2.54 -4.50 -5.83
CA LYS A 68 1.53 -4.09 -6.81
C LYS A 68 0.85 -5.31 -7.44
N ASN A 69 1.63 -6.29 -7.89
CA ASN A 69 1.14 -7.53 -8.46
C ASN A 69 0.36 -8.37 -7.46
N TYR A 70 0.85 -8.49 -6.22
CA TYR A 70 0.14 -9.18 -5.15
C TYR A 70 -1.27 -8.61 -5.00
N VAL A 71 -1.42 -7.29 -4.88
CA VAL A 71 -2.73 -6.64 -4.73
C VAL A 71 -3.62 -6.83 -5.95
N ILE A 72 -3.10 -6.61 -7.16
CA ILE A 72 -3.87 -6.77 -8.40
C ILE A 72 -4.35 -8.22 -8.60
N CYS A 73 -3.53 -9.21 -8.25
CA CYS A 73 -3.86 -10.63 -8.38
C CYS A 73 -4.93 -11.12 -7.39
N HIS A 74 -5.39 -10.30 -6.44
CA HIS A 74 -6.59 -10.63 -5.65
C HIS A 74 -7.89 -10.53 -6.48
N TYR A 75 -7.81 -9.96 -7.68
CA TYR A 75 -8.93 -9.76 -8.56
C TYR A 75 -8.82 -10.68 -9.78
N GLU A 76 -9.93 -11.35 -10.11
CA GLU A 76 -10.03 -12.12 -11.36
C GLU A 76 -9.80 -11.22 -12.58
N ALA A 77 -9.23 -11.77 -13.64
CA ALA A 77 -9.00 -11.03 -14.87
C ALA A 77 -10.33 -10.49 -15.44
N GLY A 78 -10.34 -9.21 -15.80
CA GLY A 78 -11.50 -8.52 -16.33
C GLY A 78 -11.60 -7.06 -15.86
N PRO A 79 -12.74 -6.39 -16.14
CA PRO A 79 -12.88 -4.95 -15.98
C PRO A 79 -12.58 -4.43 -14.56
N LYS A 80 -12.88 -5.24 -13.54
CA LYS A 80 -12.58 -4.90 -12.13
C LYS A 80 -11.09 -4.82 -11.86
N ARG A 81 -10.33 -5.80 -12.34
CA ARG A 81 -8.87 -5.81 -12.18
C ARG A 81 -8.25 -4.63 -12.91
N ASP A 82 -8.75 -4.31 -14.11
CA ASP A 82 -8.27 -3.17 -14.89
C ASP A 82 -8.54 -1.85 -14.15
N THR A 83 -9.72 -1.68 -13.57
CA THR A 83 -10.07 -0.49 -12.77
C THR A 83 -9.16 -0.35 -11.55
N ILE A 84 -8.84 -1.45 -10.87
CA ILE A 84 -7.92 -1.46 -9.73
C ILE A 84 -6.50 -1.08 -10.16
N GLN A 85 -6.03 -1.64 -11.27
CA GLN A 85 -4.73 -1.32 -11.83
C GLN A 85 -4.63 0.17 -12.24
N ASP A 86 -5.68 0.70 -12.84
CA ASP A 86 -5.79 2.11 -13.21
C ASP A 86 -5.82 3.00 -11.98
N PHE A 87 -6.54 2.63 -10.92
CA PHE A 87 -6.56 3.38 -9.67
C PHE A 87 -5.16 3.41 -9.01
N ILE A 88 -4.45 2.28 -8.97
CA ILE A 88 -3.09 2.24 -8.42
C ILE A 88 -2.18 3.19 -9.21
N THR A 89 -2.22 3.11 -10.54
CA THR A 89 -1.30 3.84 -11.42
C THR A 89 -1.64 5.34 -11.50
N ASN A 90 -2.91 5.68 -11.65
CA ASN A 90 -3.35 7.06 -11.88
C ASN A 90 -3.65 7.82 -10.59
N HIS A 91 -3.85 7.13 -9.47
CA HIS A 91 -4.16 7.76 -8.19
C HIS A 91 -3.09 7.49 -7.13
N ILE A 92 -2.87 6.23 -6.74
CA ILE A 92 -1.95 5.92 -5.63
C ILE A 92 -0.51 6.36 -5.96
N GLU A 93 0.01 6.03 -7.14
CA GLU A 93 1.37 6.43 -7.53
C GLU A 93 1.51 7.95 -7.63
N VAL A 94 0.50 8.63 -8.21
CA VAL A 94 0.47 10.09 -8.31
C VAL A 94 0.48 10.74 -6.92
N LYS A 95 -0.39 10.29 -6.02
CA LYS A 95 -0.47 10.81 -4.65
C LYS A 95 0.76 10.47 -3.81
N THR A 96 1.37 9.31 -4.03
CA THR A 96 2.64 8.97 -3.38
C THR A 96 3.76 9.90 -3.83
N LYS A 97 3.80 10.25 -5.12
CA LYS A 97 4.74 11.24 -5.64
C LYS A 97 4.48 12.63 -5.07
N GLU A 98 3.22 13.06 -4.93
CA GLU A 98 2.86 14.31 -4.25
C GLU A 98 3.34 14.31 -2.79
N LEU A 99 3.16 13.21 -2.04
CA LEU A 99 3.66 13.06 -0.66
C LEU A 99 5.17 13.26 -0.59
N LEU A 100 5.94 12.60 -1.46
CA LEU A 100 7.40 12.69 -1.47
C LEU A 100 7.91 14.10 -1.82
N ASN A 101 7.11 14.90 -2.52
CA ASN A 101 7.41 16.28 -2.85
C ASN A 101 6.84 17.30 -1.85
N GLY A 102 6.33 16.85 -0.70
CA GLY A 102 5.77 17.75 0.32
C GLY A 102 4.42 18.36 -0.04
N GLY A 103 3.68 17.76 -0.98
CA GLY A 103 2.34 18.22 -1.40
C GLY A 103 1.23 17.97 -0.37
N PHE A 104 1.53 17.22 0.70
CA PHE A 104 0.61 16.95 1.80
C PHE A 104 1.13 17.56 3.11
N ARG A 105 0.22 18.08 3.94
CA ARG A 105 0.56 18.66 5.25
C ARG A 105 0.94 17.59 6.26
N SER A 106 0.44 16.38 6.09
CA SER A 106 0.75 15.25 6.94
C SER A 106 0.61 13.91 6.21
N PHE A 107 1.23 12.88 6.75
CA PHE A 107 1.03 11.50 6.28
C PHE A 107 -0.44 11.06 6.39
N THR A 108 -1.13 11.48 7.44
CA THR A 108 -2.57 11.21 7.62
C THR A 108 -3.39 11.80 6.48
N GLU A 109 -3.12 13.04 6.07
CA GLU A 109 -3.82 13.67 4.94
C GLU A 109 -3.64 12.88 3.63
N TYR A 110 -2.42 12.40 3.37
CA TYR A 110 -2.12 11.53 2.24
C TYR A 110 -2.95 10.23 2.27
N VAL A 111 -2.98 9.56 3.42
CA VAL A 111 -3.71 8.29 3.59
C VAL A 111 -5.21 8.50 3.41
N GLU A 112 -5.78 9.53 4.04
CA GLU A 112 -7.19 9.85 3.94
C GLU A 112 -7.59 10.28 2.52
N ASN A 113 -6.72 10.99 1.80
CA ASN A 113 -6.98 11.37 0.41
C ASN A 113 -7.18 10.14 -0.48
N ILE A 114 -6.29 9.14 -0.38
CA ILE A 114 -6.42 7.89 -1.14
C ILE A 114 -7.65 7.11 -0.68
N ARG A 115 -7.87 6.97 0.62
CA ARG A 115 -9.04 6.27 1.19
C ARG A 115 -10.36 6.86 0.70
N TYR A 116 -10.46 8.18 0.66
CA TYR A 116 -11.65 8.87 0.19
C TYR A 116 -11.89 8.64 -1.31
N ASN A 117 -10.84 8.73 -2.12
CA ASN A 117 -10.94 8.48 -3.56
C ASN A 117 -11.23 7.00 -3.88
N LEU A 118 -10.77 6.08 -3.05
CA LEU A 118 -11.17 4.67 -3.13
C LEU A 118 -12.68 4.50 -3.01
N ILE A 119 -13.30 5.17 -2.03
CA ILE A 119 -14.74 5.10 -1.80
C ILE A 119 -15.49 5.70 -2.99
N ILE A 120 -15.05 6.86 -3.51
CA ILE A 120 -15.74 7.56 -4.61
C ILE A 120 -15.58 6.83 -5.95
N GLN A 121 -14.35 6.48 -6.31
CA GLN A 121 -14.05 6.04 -7.68
C GLN A 121 -14.28 4.56 -7.88
N LEU A 122 -14.06 3.77 -6.84
CA LEU A 122 -14.29 2.33 -6.92
C LEU A 122 -15.68 1.96 -6.41
N GLY A 123 -16.33 2.81 -5.62
CA GLY A 123 -17.72 2.64 -5.22
C GLY A 123 -17.89 1.52 -4.20
N VAL A 124 -18.13 1.87 -2.95
CA VAL A 124 -18.99 1.02 -2.10
C VAL A 124 -20.43 1.34 -2.45
#